data_AF-A0ABD5TJ42-F1
#
_entry.id   AF-A0ABD5TJ42-F1
#
_cell.length_a   1.000
_cell.length_b   1.000
_cell.length_c   1.000
_cell.angle_alpha   90.00
_cell.angle_beta   90.00
_cell.angle_gamma   90.00
#
_symmetry.space_group_name_H-M   'P 1'
#
loop_
_entity.id
_entity.type
_entity.pdbx_description
1 polymer ?
#
loop_
_entity_poly.entity_id
_entity_poly.type
_entity_poly.pdbx_seq_one_letter_code
_entity_poly.pdbx_strand_id
1 'polypeptide(L)'
;MTDAHALYAVSPLDGRYNNRTASLSPYASEAALMRARVRVEVEYLIALADLEETPLELDLDERNHLRTLYQSFAEEDAQLIKKLETEGHGEFDATNHDVKAVEYFVRHNLTEGSEASAWIHFGLTSEDVNNLAHRLLVREAVDDVLLPELYNLRTELSEMARRYRDVPMLAHTHGQPATPTTFGKEMAVYAARLGRTTAHVDAAKADLRGKLGGASGTYAAHVAAYPDVDWRAFARSFVEEALGLEFEPLTTQVNPCDDLAALFDALRGANNVLLDLDRDAWLYVSDRYLGQEAVEGETGSSTMPHKVNPIDFENSEGNLSKANSDLAFLADYVTTSRLQRDLSDSTVKRNVGAAFAHCLIGYTKTADGLEKVVPNEEVMALDLAETPEVIGEAVQTILRREGQEDAYERVKALTRGKDVTLEDFRDLFDDLDVDEDVTEELRALAPAGYTGLADELVGDLER
;
A
#
# COMPACT_ATOMS: atom_id res chain seq x y z
N MET A 1 -13.35 20.46 18.18
CA MET A 1 -11.90 20.69 17.92
C MET A 1 -11.70 22.14 17.48
N THR A 2 -10.49 22.68 17.37
CA THR A 2 -10.30 24.07 16.92
C THR A 2 -10.50 24.22 15.42
N ASP A 3 -11.17 25.28 14.97
CA ASP A 3 -11.30 25.72 13.56
C ASP A 3 -9.96 26.24 12.96
N ALA A 4 -8.86 25.51 13.20
CA ALA A 4 -7.56 25.82 12.65
C ALA A 4 -7.55 25.49 11.16
N HIS A 5 -7.68 26.51 10.31
CA HIS A 5 -7.58 26.40 8.86
C HIS A 5 -6.34 25.59 8.45
N ALA A 6 -6.44 24.72 7.45
CA ALA A 6 -5.43 23.73 7.05
C ALA A 6 -3.99 24.28 6.88
N LEU A 7 -3.84 25.58 6.55
CA LEU A 7 -2.54 26.29 6.52
C LEU A 7 -1.80 26.36 7.87
N TYR A 8 -2.49 26.11 8.99
CA TYR A 8 -1.94 26.07 10.35
C TYR A 8 -1.81 24.64 10.90
N ALA A 9 -2.11 23.61 10.10
CA ALA A 9 -1.90 22.22 10.50
C ALA A 9 -0.41 21.95 10.71
N VAL A 10 -0.06 21.32 11.84
CA VAL A 10 1.33 20.95 12.17
C VAL A 10 1.81 19.81 11.27
N SER A 11 0.92 18.86 10.99
CA SER A 11 1.12 17.77 10.04
C SER A 11 0.81 18.26 8.62
N PRO A 12 1.66 17.98 7.62
CA PRO A 12 1.37 18.31 6.23
C PRO A 12 0.24 17.44 5.66
N LEU A 13 -0.08 16.29 6.29
CA LEU A 13 -1.14 15.38 5.88
C LEU A 13 -2.52 16.03 5.99
N ASP A 14 -2.75 16.78 7.08
CA ASP A 14 -3.99 17.52 7.37
C ASP A 14 -3.94 18.97 6.83
N GLY A 15 -2.81 19.36 6.26
CA GLY A 15 -2.53 20.68 5.71
C GLY A 15 -2.35 20.66 4.20
N ARG A 16 -1.08 20.68 3.76
CA ARG A 16 -0.67 20.73 2.35
C ARG A 16 -1.27 19.62 1.48
N TYR A 17 -1.44 18.42 2.04
CA TYR A 17 -1.90 17.22 1.34
C TYR A 17 -3.33 16.80 1.70
N ASN A 18 -4.08 17.63 2.45
CA ASN A 18 -5.44 17.30 2.91
C ASN A 18 -6.38 16.87 1.77
N ASN A 19 -6.23 17.47 0.58
CA ASN A 19 -7.02 17.12 -0.61
C ASN A 19 -6.73 15.71 -1.16
N ARG A 20 -5.61 15.09 -0.80
CA ARG A 20 -5.25 13.70 -1.16
C ARG A 20 -5.48 12.71 -0.02
N THR A 21 -5.50 13.17 1.22
CA THR A 21 -5.64 12.33 2.42
C THR A 21 -7.06 12.31 2.99
N ALA A 22 -7.94 13.21 2.59
CA ALA A 22 -9.31 13.32 3.10
C ALA A 22 -10.14 12.04 2.98
N SER A 23 -9.90 11.21 1.96
CA SER A 23 -10.54 9.89 1.79
C SER A 23 -10.19 8.90 2.91
N LEU A 24 -9.09 9.09 3.63
CA LEU A 24 -8.74 8.30 4.81
C LEU A 24 -9.43 8.79 6.08
N SER A 25 -9.95 10.03 6.14
CA SER A 25 -10.58 10.58 7.36
C SER A 25 -11.72 9.73 7.92
N PRO A 26 -12.61 9.11 7.11
CA PRO A 26 -13.62 8.16 7.57
C PRO A 26 -13.07 6.89 8.25
N TYR A 27 -11.75 6.64 8.20
CA TYR A 27 -11.11 5.45 8.75
C TYR A 27 -9.98 5.76 9.77
N ALA A 28 -9.27 6.86 9.56
CA ALA A 28 -8.05 7.23 10.28
C ALA A 28 -8.25 8.26 11.42
N SER A 29 -9.43 8.89 11.50
CA SER A 29 -9.69 9.97 12.47
C SER A 29 -10.13 9.49 13.86
N GLU A 30 -10.08 10.37 14.86
CA GLU A 30 -10.65 10.08 16.19
C GLU A 30 -12.16 9.80 16.11
N ALA A 31 -12.89 10.51 15.25
CA ALA A 31 -14.32 10.26 14.98
C ALA A 31 -14.56 8.88 14.34
N ALA A 32 -13.68 8.45 13.42
CA ALA A 32 -13.75 7.11 12.84
C ALA A 32 -13.53 6.02 13.91
N LEU A 33 -12.57 6.22 14.83
CA LEU A 33 -12.35 5.32 15.97
C LEU A 33 -13.57 5.28 16.91
N MET A 34 -14.22 6.41 17.16
CA MET A 34 -15.48 6.47 17.91
C MET A 34 -16.59 5.68 17.19
N ARG A 35 -16.84 5.92 15.89
CA ARG A 35 -17.82 5.17 15.08
C ARG A 35 -17.60 3.66 15.14
N ALA A 36 -16.36 3.22 14.95
CA ALA A 36 -16.03 1.79 14.95
C ALA A 36 -16.19 1.15 16.34
N ARG A 37 -15.91 1.89 17.42
CA ARG A 37 -16.21 1.43 18.79
C ARG A 37 -17.71 1.31 19.04
N VAL A 38 -18.52 2.29 18.60
CA VAL A 38 -19.99 2.21 18.66
C VAL A 38 -20.49 0.98 17.90
N ARG A 39 -19.98 0.71 16.69
CA ARG A 39 -20.32 -0.49 15.90
C ARG A 39 -20.04 -1.78 16.68
N VAL A 40 -18.88 -1.91 17.31
CA VAL A 40 -18.51 -3.11 18.07
C VAL A 40 -19.40 -3.29 19.31
N GLU A 41 -19.66 -2.23 20.08
CA GLU A 41 -20.57 -2.29 21.24
C GLU A 41 -22.01 -2.64 20.84
N VAL A 42 -22.52 -2.04 19.75
CA VAL A 42 -23.87 -2.29 19.22
C VAL A 42 -24.02 -3.72 18.74
N GLU A 43 -23.14 -4.20 17.86
CA GLU A 43 -23.27 -5.57 17.34
C GLU A 43 -23.00 -6.61 18.44
N TYR A 44 -22.17 -6.30 19.44
CA TYR A 44 -21.97 -7.18 20.60
C TYR A 44 -23.24 -7.29 21.47
N LEU A 45 -23.90 -6.15 21.74
CA LEU A 45 -25.18 -6.12 22.46
C LEU A 45 -26.27 -6.91 21.70
N ILE A 46 -26.31 -6.77 20.37
CA ILE A 46 -27.23 -7.52 19.51
C ILE A 46 -26.91 -9.02 19.54
N ALA A 47 -25.64 -9.41 19.46
CA ALA A 47 -25.23 -10.81 19.54
C ALA A 47 -25.52 -11.44 20.91
N LEU A 48 -25.40 -10.69 22.02
CA LEU A 48 -25.84 -11.14 23.34
C LEU A 48 -27.35 -11.38 23.38
N ALA A 49 -28.15 -10.53 22.74
CA ALA A 49 -29.61 -10.69 22.63
C ALA A 49 -30.05 -11.86 21.74
N ASP A 50 -29.12 -12.53 21.06
CA ASP A 50 -29.35 -13.74 20.27
C ASP A 50 -28.98 -15.03 21.04
N LEU A 51 -28.48 -14.93 22.28
CA LEU A 51 -28.23 -16.06 23.18
C LEU A 51 -29.49 -16.44 23.98
N GLU A 52 -29.96 -17.68 23.81
CA GLU A 52 -31.11 -18.25 24.56
C GLU A 52 -30.90 -18.25 26.09
N GLU A 53 -29.64 -18.26 26.55
CA GLU A 53 -29.29 -18.23 27.98
C GLU A 53 -29.43 -16.85 28.62
N THR A 54 -29.56 -15.77 27.83
CA THR A 54 -29.71 -14.42 28.35
C THR A 54 -31.18 -13.99 28.36
N PRO A 55 -31.63 -13.21 29.36
CA PRO A 55 -32.95 -12.58 29.35
C PRO A 55 -32.99 -11.29 28.52
N LEU A 56 -31.96 -10.98 27.71
CA LEU A 56 -31.92 -9.77 26.90
C LEU A 56 -32.73 -9.98 25.61
N GLU A 57 -33.96 -9.46 25.59
CA GLU A 57 -34.74 -9.36 24.36
C GLU A 57 -34.50 -7.98 23.71
N LEU A 58 -34.28 -7.98 22.39
CA LEU A 58 -34.24 -6.77 21.55
C LEU A 58 -35.11 -6.99 20.33
N ASP A 59 -36.11 -6.14 20.12
CA ASP A 59 -36.98 -6.24 18.94
C ASP A 59 -36.31 -5.71 17.66
N LEU A 60 -37.01 -5.84 16.53
CA LEU A 60 -36.45 -5.44 15.23
C LEU A 60 -36.23 -3.92 15.12
N ASP A 61 -37.10 -3.11 15.72
CA ASP A 61 -37.02 -1.66 15.67
C ASP A 61 -35.91 -1.16 16.62
N GLU A 62 -35.74 -1.78 17.79
CA GLU A 62 -34.60 -1.54 18.70
C GLU A 62 -33.25 -1.90 18.04
N ARG A 63 -33.16 -3.08 17.40
CA ARG A 63 -31.94 -3.50 16.66
C ARG A 63 -31.62 -2.57 15.50
N ASN A 64 -32.63 -2.11 14.77
CA ASN A 64 -32.46 -1.14 13.69
C ASN A 64 -31.99 0.22 14.23
N HIS A 65 -32.63 0.73 15.28
CA HIS A 65 -32.25 1.98 15.95
C HIS A 65 -30.80 1.94 16.45
N LEU A 66 -30.41 0.90 17.18
CA LEU A 66 -29.03 0.69 17.63
C LEU A 66 -28.02 0.72 16.47
N ARG A 67 -28.36 0.11 15.34
CA ARG A 67 -27.50 0.12 14.13
C ARG A 67 -27.38 1.50 13.50
N THR A 68 -28.42 2.34 13.54
CA THR A 68 -28.31 3.73 13.04
C THR A 68 -27.20 4.52 13.76
N LEU A 69 -26.92 4.21 15.02
CA LEU A 69 -25.91 4.91 15.83
C LEU A 69 -24.48 4.84 15.25
N TYR A 70 -24.15 3.80 14.47
CA TYR A 70 -22.87 3.74 13.74
C TYR A 70 -23.01 3.90 12.22
N GLN A 71 -24.19 3.58 11.66
CA GLN A 71 -24.45 3.70 10.21
C GLN A 71 -24.71 5.14 9.76
N SER A 72 -25.24 5.99 10.64
CA SER A 72 -25.53 7.42 10.41
C SER A 72 -24.71 8.34 11.32
N PHE A 73 -23.62 7.83 11.90
CA PHE A 73 -22.76 8.53 12.85
C PHE A 73 -22.18 9.83 12.25
N ALA A 74 -22.48 10.95 12.89
CA ALA A 74 -22.17 12.31 12.44
C ALA A 74 -21.11 13.00 13.31
N GLU A 75 -20.79 14.27 13.00
CA GLU A 75 -19.84 15.04 13.80
C GLU A 75 -20.41 15.31 15.21
N GLU A 76 -21.72 15.54 15.31
CA GLU A 76 -22.44 15.78 16.54
C GLU A 76 -22.31 14.61 17.52
N ASP A 77 -22.30 13.37 17.03
CA ASP A 77 -22.11 12.16 17.83
C ASP A 77 -20.68 12.08 18.38
N ALA A 78 -19.68 12.37 17.54
CA ALA A 78 -18.28 12.45 17.96
C ALA A 78 -18.05 13.56 19.00
N GLN A 79 -18.70 14.72 18.81
CA GLN A 79 -18.68 15.83 19.78
C GLN A 79 -19.34 15.43 21.10
N LEU A 80 -20.46 14.69 21.07
CA LEU A 80 -21.15 14.19 22.27
C LEU A 80 -20.29 13.16 23.02
N ILE A 81 -19.67 12.20 22.33
CA ILE A 81 -18.73 11.24 22.94
C ILE A 81 -17.55 12.00 23.56
N LYS A 82 -16.97 12.99 22.87
CA LYS A 82 -15.88 13.80 23.44
C LYS A 82 -16.33 14.57 24.68
N LYS A 83 -17.56 15.08 24.69
CA LYS A 83 -18.15 15.75 25.85
C LYS A 83 -18.34 14.79 27.03
N LEU A 84 -18.84 13.58 26.80
CA LEU A 84 -18.93 12.51 27.80
C LEU A 84 -17.55 12.09 28.35
N GLU A 85 -16.49 12.22 27.55
CA GLU A 85 -15.11 12.01 28.00
C GLU A 85 -14.63 13.13 28.94
N THR A 86 -14.79 14.40 28.55
CA THR A 86 -14.09 15.53 29.20
C THR A 86 -14.93 16.36 30.18
N GLU A 87 -16.25 16.46 29.98
CA GLU A 87 -17.14 17.35 30.74
C GLU A 87 -18.29 16.60 31.44
N GLY A 88 -18.70 15.45 30.90
CA GLY A 88 -19.94 14.78 31.25
C GLY A 88 -21.15 15.32 30.47
N HIS A 89 -22.26 14.58 30.48
CA HIS A 89 -23.50 14.96 29.81
C HIS A 89 -24.72 14.34 30.49
N GLY A 90 -25.75 15.14 30.77
CA GLY A 90 -26.99 14.66 31.39
C GLY A 90 -26.74 14.10 32.79
N GLU A 91 -26.99 12.81 32.96
CA GLU A 91 -26.74 12.04 34.19
C GLU A 91 -25.32 11.43 34.26
N PHE A 92 -24.53 11.52 33.18
CA PHE A 92 -23.22 10.91 33.10
C PHE A 92 -22.10 11.89 33.48
N ASP A 93 -21.35 11.57 34.55
CA ASP A 93 -20.11 12.25 34.92
C ASP A 93 -19.00 12.08 33.86
N ALA A 94 -18.08 13.03 33.79
CA ALA A 94 -16.92 12.99 32.91
C ALA A 94 -16.05 11.74 33.15
N THR A 95 -15.89 10.90 32.13
CA THR A 95 -15.23 9.60 32.28
C THR A 95 -13.71 9.66 32.32
N ASN A 96 -13.10 10.66 31.66
CA ASN A 96 -11.67 10.70 31.34
C ASN A 96 -11.16 9.40 30.67
N HIS A 97 -12.04 8.66 29.98
CA HIS A 97 -11.73 7.38 29.36
C HIS A 97 -12.59 7.16 28.11
N ASP A 98 -11.95 7.21 26.93
CA ASP A 98 -12.63 7.20 25.63
C ASP A 98 -13.63 6.05 25.40
N VAL A 99 -13.29 4.79 25.69
CA VAL A 99 -14.24 3.67 25.56
C VAL A 99 -15.41 3.77 26.55
N LYS A 100 -15.20 4.30 27.76
CA LYS A 100 -16.30 4.51 28.74
C LYS A 100 -17.25 5.61 28.27
N ALA A 101 -16.75 6.64 27.58
CA ALA A 101 -17.59 7.64 26.94
C ALA A 101 -18.43 7.05 25.79
N VAL A 102 -17.91 6.06 25.05
CA VAL A 102 -18.69 5.31 24.05
C VAL A 102 -19.80 4.48 24.71
N GLU A 103 -19.52 3.77 25.81
CA GLU A 103 -20.56 3.05 26.60
C GLU A 103 -21.70 4.00 27.01
N TYR A 104 -21.36 5.18 27.52
CA TYR A 104 -22.34 6.20 27.91
C TYR A 104 -23.09 6.79 26.71
N PHE A 105 -22.46 6.93 25.54
CA PHE A 105 -23.14 7.36 24.32
C PHE A 105 -24.17 6.33 23.84
N VAL A 106 -23.84 5.03 23.83
CA VAL A 106 -24.82 3.99 23.47
C VAL A 106 -25.96 3.96 24.50
N ARG A 107 -25.66 4.06 25.80
CA ARG A 107 -26.67 4.17 26.87
C ARG A 107 -27.59 5.38 26.72
N HIS A 108 -27.04 6.55 26.41
CA HIS A 108 -27.79 7.78 26.21
C HIS A 108 -28.80 7.68 25.06
N ASN A 109 -28.52 6.84 24.07
CA ASN A 109 -29.38 6.61 22.91
C ASN A 109 -30.37 5.44 23.08
N LEU A 110 -30.40 4.77 24.24
CA LEU A 110 -31.46 3.81 24.58
C LEU A 110 -32.75 4.53 25.01
N THR A 111 -33.88 3.83 24.91
CA THR A 111 -35.14 4.30 25.51
C THR A 111 -35.05 4.28 27.04
N GLU A 112 -35.60 5.31 27.70
CA GLU A 112 -35.60 5.42 29.16
C GLU A 112 -36.20 4.17 29.81
N GLY A 113 -35.44 3.53 30.71
CA GLY A 113 -35.83 2.28 31.37
C GLY A 113 -35.56 0.99 30.59
N SER A 114 -34.93 1.04 29.40
CA SER A 114 -34.54 -0.16 28.65
C SER A 114 -33.57 -1.05 29.43
N GLU A 115 -33.90 -2.33 29.56
CA GLU A 115 -33.08 -3.32 30.28
C GLU A 115 -31.72 -3.54 29.60
N ALA A 116 -31.63 -3.30 28.28
CA ALA A 116 -30.39 -3.36 27.50
C ALA A 116 -29.27 -2.44 28.04
N SER A 117 -29.62 -1.39 28.80
CA SER A 117 -28.64 -0.50 29.44
C SER A 117 -27.69 -1.26 30.39
N ALA A 118 -28.15 -2.36 31.02
CA ALA A 118 -27.30 -3.19 31.88
C ALA A 118 -26.32 -4.11 31.10
N TRP A 119 -26.54 -4.26 29.79
CA TRP A 119 -25.86 -5.22 28.91
C TRP A 119 -24.80 -4.60 27.99
N ILE A 120 -24.82 -3.27 27.79
CA ILE A 120 -23.75 -2.56 27.08
C ILE A 120 -22.41 -2.79 27.82
N HIS A 121 -21.36 -3.12 27.07
CA HIS A 121 -20.04 -3.53 27.58
C HIS A 121 -20.03 -4.76 28.51
N PHE A 122 -21.09 -5.60 28.51
CA PHE A 122 -21.20 -6.75 29.42
C PHE A 122 -20.03 -7.72 29.31
N GLY A 123 -19.28 -7.93 30.39
CA GLY A 123 -18.13 -8.84 30.47
C GLY A 123 -16.88 -8.39 29.68
N LEU A 124 -16.99 -7.38 28.83
CA LEU A 124 -15.90 -6.89 27.98
C LEU A 124 -14.80 -6.20 28.80
N THR A 125 -13.63 -6.09 28.17
CA THR A 125 -12.65 -5.06 28.48
C THR A 125 -12.55 -4.08 27.32
N SER A 126 -12.09 -2.86 27.57
CA SER A 126 -11.90 -1.83 26.53
C SER A 126 -11.07 -2.29 25.31
N GLU A 127 -10.17 -3.27 25.49
CA GLU A 127 -9.43 -3.87 24.37
C GLU A 127 -10.21 -4.86 23.51
N ASP A 128 -11.27 -5.51 24.01
CA ASP A 128 -12.16 -6.27 23.13
C ASP A 128 -12.76 -5.29 22.09
N VAL A 129 -13.18 -4.10 22.52
CA VAL A 129 -13.70 -3.05 21.64
C VAL A 129 -12.59 -2.43 20.77
N ASN A 130 -11.47 -1.99 21.35
CA ASN A 130 -10.40 -1.30 20.62
C ASN A 130 -9.79 -2.15 19.51
N ASN A 131 -9.47 -3.42 19.81
CA ASN A 131 -8.74 -4.26 18.85
C ASN A 131 -9.59 -4.61 17.62
N LEU A 132 -10.91 -4.74 17.79
CA LEU A 132 -11.87 -4.97 16.72
C LEU A 132 -12.10 -3.68 15.94
N ALA A 133 -12.34 -2.56 16.63
CA ALA A 133 -12.53 -1.25 16.02
C ALA A 133 -11.34 -0.85 15.12
N HIS A 134 -10.10 -1.00 15.59
CA HIS A 134 -8.92 -0.73 14.77
C HIS A 134 -8.84 -1.61 13.52
N ARG A 135 -9.25 -2.88 13.58
CA ARG A 135 -9.19 -3.80 12.44
C ARG A 135 -10.26 -3.54 11.40
N LEU A 136 -11.48 -3.20 11.82
CA LEU A 136 -12.52 -2.74 10.92
C LEU A 136 -12.03 -1.53 10.11
N LEU A 137 -11.48 -0.51 10.79
CA LEU A 137 -10.97 0.70 10.17
C LEU A 137 -9.76 0.46 9.26
N VAL A 138 -8.82 -0.39 9.68
CA VAL A 138 -7.63 -0.74 8.87
C VAL A 138 -8.02 -1.54 7.63
N ARG A 139 -8.91 -2.53 7.77
CA ARG A 139 -9.43 -3.32 6.64
C ARG A 139 -10.12 -2.41 5.64
N GLU A 140 -11.07 -1.58 6.09
CA GLU A 140 -11.85 -0.67 5.26
C GLU A 140 -10.95 0.41 4.60
N ALA A 141 -9.98 0.99 5.31
CA ALA A 141 -9.02 1.93 4.72
C ALA A 141 -8.14 1.30 3.61
N VAL A 142 -7.75 0.03 3.78
CA VAL A 142 -6.97 -0.68 2.77
C VAL A 142 -7.84 -1.05 1.57
N ASP A 143 -9.07 -1.52 1.79
CA ASP A 143 -9.99 -1.98 0.74
C ASP A 143 -10.56 -0.81 -0.09
N ASP A 144 -11.02 0.24 0.58
CA ASP A 144 -11.74 1.36 -0.05
C ASP A 144 -10.79 2.43 -0.61
N VAL A 145 -9.53 2.50 -0.15
CA VAL A 145 -8.61 3.61 -0.46
C VAL A 145 -7.24 3.18 -0.97
N LEU A 146 -6.53 2.26 -0.32
CA LEU A 146 -5.13 1.94 -0.71
C LEU A 146 -5.02 0.91 -1.85
N LEU A 147 -5.80 -0.17 -1.81
CA LEU A 147 -5.81 -1.21 -2.86
C LEU A 147 -6.27 -0.68 -4.22
N PRO A 148 -7.31 0.16 -4.34
CA PRO A 148 -7.73 0.74 -5.62
C PRO A 148 -6.59 1.48 -6.34
N GLU A 149 -5.83 2.31 -5.63
CA GLU A 149 -4.69 3.03 -6.21
C GLU A 149 -3.57 2.09 -6.67
N LEU A 150 -3.29 1.02 -5.91
CA LEU A 150 -2.31 0.00 -6.30
C LEU A 150 -2.77 -0.81 -7.53
N TYR A 151 -4.08 -1.06 -7.68
CA TYR A 151 -4.65 -1.69 -8.87
C TYR A 151 -4.63 -0.75 -10.09
N ASN A 152 -4.91 0.55 -9.90
CA ASN A 152 -4.82 1.57 -10.95
C ASN A 152 -3.39 1.68 -11.47
N LEU A 153 -2.41 1.89 -10.60
CA LEU A 153 -0.97 1.94 -10.96
C LEU A 153 -0.50 0.69 -11.70
N ARG A 154 -0.92 -0.51 -11.25
CA ARG A 154 -0.60 -1.76 -11.96
C ARG A 154 -1.21 -1.76 -13.36
N THR A 155 -2.44 -1.27 -13.52
CA THR A 155 -3.14 -1.21 -14.80
C THR A 155 -2.43 -0.26 -15.75
N GLU A 156 -2.13 0.96 -15.29
CA GLU A 156 -1.39 1.98 -16.05
C GLU A 156 -0.01 1.48 -16.50
N LEU A 157 0.78 0.90 -15.60
CA LEU A 157 2.07 0.27 -15.94
C LEU A 157 1.91 -0.87 -16.97
N SER A 158 0.82 -1.65 -16.87
CA SER A 158 0.53 -2.73 -17.83
C SER A 158 0.06 -2.22 -19.20
N GLU A 159 -0.61 -1.07 -19.25
CA GLU A 159 -0.98 -0.40 -20.50
C GLU A 159 0.24 0.26 -21.15
N MET A 160 1.07 0.94 -20.37
CA MET A 160 2.32 1.54 -20.83
C MET A 160 3.29 0.46 -21.33
N ALA A 161 3.39 -0.66 -20.62
CA ALA A 161 4.15 -1.84 -21.06
C ALA A 161 3.71 -2.34 -22.44
N ARG A 162 2.40 -2.50 -22.66
CA ARG A 162 1.84 -2.94 -23.96
C ARG A 162 1.98 -1.90 -25.05
N ARG A 163 1.87 -0.60 -24.72
CA ARG A 163 1.93 0.51 -25.69
C ARG A 163 3.32 0.69 -26.29
N TYR A 164 4.36 0.47 -25.49
CA TYR A 164 5.76 0.70 -25.86
C TYR A 164 6.59 -0.60 -25.85
N ARG A 165 5.93 -1.74 -26.08
CA ARG A 165 6.51 -3.10 -25.97
C ARG A 165 7.69 -3.35 -26.91
N ASP A 166 7.68 -2.69 -28.05
CA ASP A 166 8.65 -2.78 -29.14
C ASP A 166 9.63 -1.59 -29.21
N VAL A 167 9.48 -0.55 -28.39
CA VAL A 167 10.38 0.62 -28.35
C VAL A 167 11.76 0.22 -27.80
N PRO A 168 12.83 0.15 -28.61
CA PRO A 168 14.14 -0.30 -28.16
C PRO A 168 14.79 0.74 -27.26
N MET A 169 15.47 0.28 -26.21
CA MET A 169 16.13 1.14 -25.23
C MET A 169 17.51 0.57 -24.86
N LEU A 170 18.51 1.44 -24.74
CA LEU A 170 19.82 1.07 -24.23
C LEU A 170 19.71 0.74 -22.73
N ALA A 171 19.94 -0.54 -22.37
CA ALA A 171 19.93 -0.94 -20.98
C ALA A 171 21.19 -0.43 -20.27
N HIS A 172 21.07 -0.20 -18.96
CA HIS A 172 22.20 0.24 -18.14
C HIS A 172 22.43 -0.74 -16.98
N THR A 173 23.65 -1.30 -16.89
CA THR A 173 24.07 -2.14 -15.75
C THR A 173 25.27 -1.50 -15.07
N HIS A 174 25.26 -1.40 -13.75
CA HIS A 174 26.22 -0.59 -12.99
C HIS A 174 26.30 0.89 -13.46
N GLY A 175 25.23 1.42 -14.08
CA GLY A 175 25.23 2.75 -14.70
C GLY A 175 26.10 2.85 -15.97
N GLN A 176 26.34 1.74 -16.65
CA GLN A 176 27.09 1.67 -17.92
C GLN A 176 26.24 1.00 -19.00
N PRO A 177 26.39 1.38 -20.28
CA PRO A 177 25.68 0.76 -21.39
C PRO A 177 25.80 -0.76 -21.43
N ALA A 178 24.70 -1.43 -21.75
CA ALA A 178 24.56 -2.88 -21.74
C ALA A 178 23.61 -3.37 -22.85
N THR A 179 23.49 -4.69 -22.97
CA THR A 179 22.62 -5.39 -23.93
C THR A 179 21.21 -4.78 -23.98
N PRO A 180 20.73 -4.32 -25.16
CA PRO A 180 19.48 -3.59 -25.29
C PRO A 180 18.24 -4.31 -24.77
N THR A 181 17.24 -3.52 -24.39
CA THR A 181 15.93 -3.95 -23.89
C THR A 181 14.83 -3.18 -24.64
N THR A 182 13.57 -3.28 -24.22
CA THR A 182 12.52 -2.34 -24.62
C THR A 182 11.94 -1.60 -23.43
N PHE A 183 11.52 -0.35 -23.63
CA PHE A 183 10.92 0.46 -22.56
C PHE A 183 9.68 -0.24 -21.98
N GLY A 184 8.81 -0.79 -22.85
CA GLY A 184 7.63 -1.52 -22.42
C GLY A 184 7.93 -2.78 -21.60
N LYS A 185 9.04 -3.48 -21.89
CA LYS A 185 9.48 -4.61 -21.06
C LYS A 185 9.94 -4.18 -19.67
N GLU A 186 10.61 -3.03 -19.51
CA GLU A 186 10.94 -2.55 -18.16
C GLU A 186 9.71 -2.13 -17.37
N MET A 187 8.70 -1.54 -18.03
CA MET A 187 7.41 -1.27 -17.37
C MET A 187 6.64 -2.55 -17.02
N ALA A 188 6.78 -3.62 -17.82
CA ALA A 188 6.24 -4.93 -17.48
C ALA A 188 6.88 -5.53 -16.21
N VAL A 189 8.18 -5.30 -15.97
CA VAL A 189 8.84 -5.72 -14.72
C VAL A 189 8.20 -5.06 -13.51
N TYR A 190 7.92 -3.75 -13.59
CA TYR A 190 7.22 -3.02 -12.52
C TYR A 190 5.78 -3.48 -12.33
N ALA A 191 4.99 -3.60 -13.40
CA ALA A 191 3.62 -4.11 -13.35
C ALA A 191 3.53 -5.52 -12.73
N ALA A 192 4.44 -6.42 -13.10
CA ALA A 192 4.48 -7.80 -12.58
C ALA A 192 4.92 -7.85 -11.11
N ARG A 193 5.89 -7.03 -10.69
CA ARG A 193 6.29 -6.88 -9.28
C ARG A 193 5.15 -6.33 -8.43
N LEU A 194 4.54 -5.24 -8.88
CA LEU A 194 3.45 -4.55 -8.19
C LEU A 194 2.25 -5.48 -8.03
N GLY A 195 1.85 -6.21 -9.08
CA GLY A 195 0.76 -7.18 -9.01
C GLY A 195 0.95 -8.27 -7.94
N ARG A 196 2.18 -8.78 -7.77
CA ARG A 196 2.49 -9.74 -6.68
C ARG A 196 2.40 -9.09 -5.31
N THR A 197 2.95 -7.89 -5.13
CA THR A 197 2.89 -7.20 -3.83
C THR A 197 1.48 -6.74 -3.46
N THR A 198 0.67 -6.30 -4.42
CA THR A 198 -0.75 -5.96 -4.19
C THR A 198 -1.55 -7.18 -3.76
N ALA A 199 -1.31 -8.36 -4.36
CA ALA A 199 -1.91 -9.61 -3.91
C ALA A 199 -1.50 -9.99 -2.47
N HIS A 200 -0.27 -9.68 -2.04
CA HIS A 200 0.14 -9.86 -0.65
C HIS A 200 -0.57 -8.88 0.30
N VAL A 201 -0.80 -7.63 -0.10
CA VAL A 201 -1.57 -6.64 0.68
C VAL A 201 -3.01 -7.12 0.84
N ASP A 202 -3.64 -7.59 -0.24
CA ASP A 202 -5.02 -8.10 -0.22
C ASP A 202 -5.17 -9.33 0.68
N ALA A 203 -4.23 -10.27 0.61
CA ALA A 203 -4.19 -11.45 1.48
C ALA A 203 -3.96 -11.08 2.96
N ALA A 204 -3.03 -10.18 3.27
CA ALA A 204 -2.77 -9.75 4.64
C ALA A 204 -3.93 -8.92 5.23
N LYS A 205 -4.64 -8.16 4.40
CA LYS A 205 -5.90 -7.47 4.76
C LYS A 205 -7.01 -8.48 5.09
N ALA A 206 -7.08 -9.60 4.37
CA ALA A 206 -8.06 -10.65 4.60
C ALA A 206 -7.80 -11.45 5.90
N ASP A 207 -6.54 -11.71 6.27
CA ASP A 207 -6.15 -12.38 7.53
C ASP A 207 -6.05 -11.40 8.73
N LEU A 208 -6.79 -10.28 8.74
CA LEU A 208 -6.86 -9.40 9.93
C LEU A 208 -7.67 -10.06 11.05
N ARG A 209 -7.04 -10.26 12.21
CA ARG A 209 -7.51 -11.17 13.27
C ARG A 209 -8.04 -10.46 14.50
N GLY A 210 -9.35 -10.47 14.72
CA GLY A 210 -9.99 -9.91 15.91
C GLY A 210 -9.91 -10.83 17.14
N LYS A 211 -9.85 -10.26 18.36
CA LYS A 211 -10.05 -11.03 19.60
C LYS A 211 -11.24 -10.52 20.41
N LEU A 212 -11.88 -11.43 21.13
CA LEU A 212 -12.79 -11.15 22.24
C LEU A 212 -12.51 -12.16 23.34
N GLY A 213 -12.17 -11.68 24.55
CA GLY A 213 -11.75 -12.54 25.66
C GLY A 213 -11.77 -11.91 27.06
N GLY A 214 -12.29 -10.68 27.20
CA GLY A 214 -12.35 -9.98 28.47
C GLY A 214 -10.97 -9.54 28.99
N ALA A 215 -10.94 -9.15 30.27
CA ALA A 215 -9.84 -8.41 30.90
C ALA A 215 -8.43 -9.06 30.82
N SER A 216 -8.31 -10.36 30.52
CA SER A 216 -7.01 -11.04 30.40
C SER A 216 -6.97 -12.13 29.32
N GLY A 217 -7.95 -12.19 28.41
CA GLY A 217 -8.03 -13.24 27.37
C GLY A 217 -8.54 -14.59 27.90
N THR A 218 -9.35 -14.58 28.95
CA THR A 218 -9.75 -15.79 29.71
C THR A 218 -11.26 -15.96 29.90
N TYR A 219 -12.09 -15.03 29.41
CA TYR A 219 -13.56 -15.05 29.59
C TYR A 219 -14.01 -15.04 31.06
N ALA A 220 -13.14 -14.65 32.00
CA ALA A 220 -13.40 -14.85 33.44
C ALA A 220 -14.66 -14.12 33.94
N ALA A 221 -14.96 -12.92 33.42
CA ALA A 221 -16.17 -12.18 33.77
C ALA A 221 -17.43 -12.83 33.14
N HIS A 222 -17.34 -13.20 31.86
CA HIS A 222 -18.38 -13.90 31.11
C HIS A 222 -18.80 -15.22 31.79
N VAL A 223 -17.83 -16.11 32.06
CA VAL A 223 -18.04 -17.42 32.71
C VAL A 223 -18.55 -17.28 34.15
N ALA A 224 -18.15 -16.23 34.87
CA ALA A 224 -18.66 -15.98 36.23
C ALA A 224 -20.13 -15.57 36.26
N ALA A 225 -20.65 -14.99 35.18
CA ALA A 225 -22.04 -14.55 35.06
C ALA A 225 -22.94 -15.61 34.40
N TYR A 226 -22.48 -16.22 33.30
CA TYR A 226 -23.16 -17.31 32.59
C TYR A 226 -22.17 -18.45 32.35
N PRO A 227 -22.08 -19.44 33.26
CA PRO A 227 -21.09 -20.52 33.17
C PRO A 227 -21.42 -21.59 32.11
N ASP A 228 -22.68 -21.67 31.68
CA ASP A 228 -23.18 -22.70 30.76
C ASP A 228 -23.09 -22.30 29.27
N VAL A 229 -22.81 -21.02 28.97
CA VAL A 229 -22.60 -20.49 27.61
C VAL A 229 -21.21 -20.85 27.08
N ASP A 230 -21.11 -21.37 25.85
CA ASP A 230 -19.81 -21.53 25.17
C ASP A 230 -19.30 -20.17 24.65
N TRP A 231 -18.68 -19.43 25.55
CA TRP A 231 -18.08 -18.12 25.27
C TRP A 231 -16.99 -18.14 24.20
N ARG A 232 -16.39 -19.30 23.87
CA ARG A 232 -15.40 -19.41 22.79
C ARG A 232 -16.08 -19.54 21.44
N ALA A 233 -17.16 -20.32 21.36
CA ALA A 233 -17.99 -20.39 20.16
C ALA A 233 -18.67 -19.04 19.88
N PHE A 234 -19.23 -18.40 20.91
CA PHE A 234 -19.79 -17.05 20.82
C PHE A 234 -18.75 -16.03 20.34
N ALA A 235 -17.57 -15.99 20.95
CA ALA A 235 -16.52 -15.03 20.58
C ALA A 235 -16.04 -15.22 19.15
N ARG A 236 -15.97 -16.47 18.67
CA ARG A 236 -15.65 -16.79 17.28
C ARG A 236 -16.72 -16.27 16.32
N SER A 237 -17.97 -16.68 16.51
CA SER A 237 -19.10 -16.25 15.66
C SER A 237 -19.23 -14.73 15.62
N PHE A 238 -19.09 -14.05 16.75
CA PHE A 238 -19.12 -12.59 16.79
C PHE A 238 -18.01 -11.94 15.93
N VAL A 239 -16.77 -12.43 16.01
CA VAL A 239 -15.64 -11.87 15.26
C VAL A 239 -15.70 -12.23 13.77
N GLU A 240 -16.00 -13.48 13.44
CA GLU A 240 -16.04 -14.00 12.07
C GLU A 240 -17.31 -13.59 11.31
N GLU A 241 -18.49 -13.79 11.91
CA GLU A 241 -19.77 -13.67 11.21
C GLU A 241 -20.37 -12.26 11.33
N ALA A 242 -20.30 -11.61 12.49
CA ALA A 242 -20.85 -10.25 12.68
C ALA A 242 -19.88 -9.14 12.24
N LEU A 243 -18.57 -9.36 12.34
CA LEU A 243 -17.55 -8.35 12.01
C LEU A 243 -16.72 -8.67 10.75
N GLY A 244 -16.71 -9.92 10.28
CA GLY A 244 -15.98 -10.34 9.07
C GLY A 244 -14.45 -10.38 9.24
N LEU A 245 -13.96 -10.62 10.46
CA LEU A 245 -12.54 -10.71 10.80
C LEU A 245 -12.18 -12.16 11.16
N GLU A 246 -10.94 -12.57 10.94
CA GLU A 246 -10.46 -13.87 11.43
C GLU A 246 -10.45 -13.88 12.98
N PHE A 247 -10.77 -15.01 13.61
CA PHE A 247 -10.76 -15.08 15.09
C PHE A 247 -9.37 -15.45 15.64
N GLU A 248 -8.86 -14.63 16.56
CA GLU A 248 -7.65 -14.90 17.33
C GLU A 248 -7.96 -15.45 18.73
N PRO A 249 -7.86 -16.78 18.95
CA PRO A 249 -8.31 -17.44 20.18
C PRO A 249 -7.36 -17.29 21.39
N LEU A 250 -6.07 -16.98 21.19
CA LEU A 250 -5.06 -17.03 22.25
C LEU A 250 -4.43 -15.67 22.47
N THR A 251 -5.08 -14.86 23.30
CA THR A 251 -4.66 -13.47 23.58
C THR A 251 -4.44 -13.20 25.06
N THR A 252 -3.87 -12.04 25.35
CA THR A 252 -3.79 -11.48 26.70
C THR A 252 -4.96 -10.49 26.89
N GLN A 253 -4.75 -9.37 27.59
CA GLN A 253 -5.71 -8.27 27.53
C GLN A 253 -5.75 -7.64 26.13
N VAL A 254 -4.62 -7.63 25.40
CA VAL A 254 -4.51 -7.16 24.01
C VAL A 254 -4.45 -8.31 23.01
N ASN A 255 -4.87 -8.04 21.79
CA ASN A 255 -4.51 -8.84 20.62
C ASN A 255 -2.99 -8.67 20.33
N PRO A 256 -2.26 -9.72 19.90
CA PRO A 256 -0.81 -9.66 19.70
C PRO A 256 -0.36 -8.82 18.48
N CYS A 257 -1.26 -8.50 17.54
CA CYS A 257 -1.02 -7.61 16.41
C CYS A 257 0.01 -8.08 15.36
N ASP A 258 0.37 -9.37 15.32
CA ASP A 258 1.18 -9.97 14.26
C ASP A 258 0.53 -9.82 12.86
N ASP A 259 -0.80 -9.83 12.81
CA ASP A 259 -1.61 -9.61 11.60
C ASP A 259 -1.47 -8.18 11.04
N LEU A 260 -1.46 -7.18 11.92
CA LEU A 260 -1.18 -5.80 11.54
C LEU A 260 0.26 -5.63 11.06
N ALA A 261 1.23 -6.29 11.72
CA ALA A 261 2.62 -6.28 11.28
C ALA A 261 2.78 -6.90 9.88
N ALA A 262 2.13 -8.04 9.61
CA ALA A 262 2.13 -8.68 8.29
C ALA A 262 1.53 -7.77 7.19
N LEU A 263 0.43 -7.07 7.48
CA LEU A 263 -0.16 -6.09 6.57
C LEU A 263 0.77 -4.88 6.32
N PHE A 264 1.42 -4.37 7.37
CA PHE A 264 2.38 -3.26 7.23
C PHE A 264 3.60 -3.67 6.39
N ASP A 265 4.10 -4.89 6.54
CA ASP A 265 5.17 -5.43 5.70
C ASP A 265 4.73 -5.68 4.25
N ALA A 266 3.49 -6.13 4.02
CA ALA A 266 2.93 -6.25 2.67
C ALA A 266 2.85 -4.88 1.96
N LEU A 267 2.38 -3.84 2.67
CA LEU A 267 2.36 -2.45 2.16
C LEU A 267 3.77 -1.92 1.87
N ARG A 268 4.74 -2.18 2.77
CA ARG A 268 6.17 -1.87 2.51
C ARG A 268 6.69 -2.57 1.25
N GLY A 269 6.24 -3.79 0.99
CA GLY A 269 6.52 -4.53 -0.24
C GLY A 269 6.09 -3.77 -1.49
N ALA A 270 4.83 -3.30 -1.54
CA ALA A 270 4.32 -2.50 -2.65
C ALA A 270 5.04 -1.14 -2.77
N ASN A 271 5.23 -0.43 -1.65
CA ASN A 271 5.96 0.83 -1.59
C ASN A 271 7.39 0.69 -2.14
N ASN A 272 8.08 -0.42 -1.87
CA ASN A 272 9.43 -0.69 -2.38
C ASN A 272 9.48 -0.95 -3.89
N VAL A 273 8.39 -1.36 -4.54
CA VAL A 273 8.32 -1.46 -6.01
C VAL A 273 8.17 -0.07 -6.62
N LEU A 274 7.35 0.78 -6.01
CA LEU A 274 7.12 2.15 -6.48
C LEU A 274 8.32 3.07 -6.22
N LEU A 275 9.00 2.95 -5.06
CA LEU A 275 10.26 3.66 -4.76
C LEU A 275 11.39 3.38 -5.77
N ASP A 276 11.38 2.18 -6.36
CA ASP A 276 12.35 1.73 -7.35
C ASP A 276 11.98 2.33 -8.72
N LEU A 277 10.69 2.28 -9.07
CA LEU A 277 10.12 2.95 -10.25
C LEU A 277 10.32 4.48 -10.23
N ASP A 278 10.08 5.15 -9.10
CA ASP A 278 10.22 6.62 -8.98
C ASP A 278 11.67 7.05 -9.29
N ARG A 279 12.65 6.23 -8.90
CA ARG A 279 14.09 6.47 -9.14
C ARG A 279 14.50 6.17 -10.58
N ASP A 280 14.03 5.07 -11.15
CA ASP A 280 14.26 4.77 -12.56
C ASP A 280 13.60 5.83 -13.46
N ALA A 281 12.36 6.23 -13.16
CA ALA A 281 11.66 7.32 -13.86
C ALA A 281 12.41 8.65 -13.75
N TRP A 282 12.98 8.97 -12.58
CA TRP A 282 13.83 10.15 -12.41
C TRP A 282 15.08 10.08 -13.31
N LEU A 283 15.74 8.91 -13.39
CA LEU A 283 16.90 8.70 -14.26
C LEU A 283 16.51 8.79 -15.75
N TYR A 284 15.43 8.13 -16.18
CA TYR A 284 14.94 8.24 -17.56
C TYR A 284 14.55 9.69 -17.93
N VAL A 285 14.02 10.49 -17.01
CA VAL A 285 13.79 11.93 -17.25
C VAL A 285 15.12 12.70 -17.32
N SER A 286 16.11 12.38 -16.47
CA SER A 286 17.46 12.97 -16.51
C SER A 286 18.16 12.71 -17.86
N ASP A 287 18.09 11.48 -18.36
CA ASP A 287 18.70 11.06 -19.62
C ASP A 287 17.88 11.50 -20.86
N ARG A 288 16.69 12.07 -20.62
CA ARG A 288 15.69 12.54 -21.61
C ARG A 288 14.99 11.42 -22.38
N TYR A 289 15.06 10.20 -21.86
CA TYR A 289 14.30 9.03 -22.31
C TYR A 289 12.81 9.19 -22.02
N LEU A 290 12.45 9.90 -20.95
CA LEU A 290 11.09 10.35 -20.69
C LEU A 290 11.00 11.86 -20.89
N GLY A 291 10.24 12.26 -21.92
CA GLY A 291 9.71 13.61 -22.03
C GLY A 291 8.48 13.79 -21.13
N GLN A 292 8.00 15.03 -20.98
CA GLN A 292 6.69 15.32 -20.40
C GLN A 292 5.83 16.07 -21.41
N GLU A 293 4.54 15.74 -21.50
CA GLU A 293 3.60 16.54 -22.28
C GLU A 293 3.45 17.93 -21.65
N ALA A 294 3.69 18.98 -22.44
CA ALA A 294 3.67 20.35 -21.95
C ALA A 294 2.24 20.84 -21.74
N VAL A 295 1.73 20.74 -20.50
CA VAL A 295 0.44 21.32 -20.11
C VAL A 295 0.51 22.86 -20.19
N GLU A 296 -0.38 23.46 -20.99
CA GLU A 296 -0.40 24.90 -21.25
C GLU A 296 -0.77 25.70 -19.99
N GLY A 297 0.25 26.13 -19.23
CA GLY A 297 0.10 27.01 -18.07
C GLY A 297 0.92 26.64 -16.82
N GLU A 298 1.50 25.44 -16.73
CA GLU A 298 2.35 25.09 -15.58
C GLU A 298 3.72 25.79 -15.63
N THR A 299 4.15 26.36 -14.49
CA THR A 299 5.46 27.01 -14.37
C THR A 299 6.48 26.04 -13.76
N GLY A 300 7.09 25.19 -14.60
CA GLY A 300 8.03 24.15 -14.17
C GLY A 300 9.29 24.65 -13.44
N SER A 301 9.72 25.88 -13.69
CA SER A 301 10.77 26.56 -12.92
C SER A 301 10.53 28.06 -12.88
N SER A 302 10.75 28.68 -11.71
CA SER A 302 10.63 30.12 -11.48
C SER A 302 11.65 30.98 -12.24
N THR A 303 12.64 30.36 -12.90
CA THR A 303 13.72 31.05 -13.63
C THR A 303 14.04 30.46 -15.01
N MET A 304 13.59 29.24 -15.32
CA MET A 304 13.90 28.53 -16.58
C MET A 304 12.61 28.01 -17.23
N PRO A 305 11.96 28.79 -18.14
CA PRO A 305 10.63 28.47 -18.67
C PRO A 305 10.51 27.15 -19.46
N HIS A 306 11.63 26.55 -19.86
CA HIS A 306 11.68 25.27 -20.58
C HIS A 306 12.01 24.08 -19.66
N LYS A 307 12.31 24.30 -18.37
CA LYS A 307 12.69 23.20 -17.47
C LYS A 307 11.44 22.55 -16.89
N VAL A 308 11.21 21.33 -17.32
CA VAL A 308 10.21 20.43 -16.75
C VAL A 308 10.94 19.46 -15.81
N ASN A 309 10.34 19.14 -14.66
CA ASN A 309 10.99 18.39 -13.57
C ASN A 309 10.13 17.19 -13.16
N PRO A 310 10.72 16.05 -12.75
CA PRO A 310 9.99 14.86 -12.28
C PRO A 310 9.45 15.01 -10.84
N ILE A 311 8.88 16.18 -10.49
CA ILE A 311 8.50 16.53 -9.10
C ILE A 311 7.46 15.61 -8.48
N ASP A 312 6.67 14.92 -9.30
CA ASP A 312 5.65 14.00 -8.81
C ASP A 312 6.29 12.68 -8.35
N PHE A 313 7.24 12.12 -9.12
CA PHE A 313 8.09 11.01 -8.67
C PHE A 313 8.95 11.38 -7.44
N GLU A 314 9.58 12.55 -7.41
CA GLU A 314 10.38 13.02 -6.24
C GLU A 314 9.52 13.16 -4.96
N ASN A 315 8.26 13.58 -5.10
CA ASN A 315 7.31 13.72 -4.01
C ASN A 315 6.75 12.35 -3.58
N SER A 316 6.58 11.42 -4.52
CA SER A 316 6.26 10.03 -4.20
C SER A 316 7.38 9.36 -3.42
N GLU A 317 8.64 9.44 -3.89
CA GLU A 317 9.79 8.82 -3.24
C GLU A 317 9.92 9.26 -1.78
N GLY A 318 9.78 10.56 -1.52
CA GLY A 318 9.82 11.11 -0.17
C GLY A 318 8.69 10.60 0.74
N ASN A 319 7.46 10.49 0.22
CA ASN A 319 6.31 10.01 0.99
C ASN A 319 6.35 8.50 1.21
N LEU A 320 6.67 7.70 0.20
CA LEU A 320 6.80 6.24 0.33
C LEU A 320 7.96 5.87 1.26
N SER A 321 9.07 6.63 1.24
CA SER A 321 10.17 6.46 2.20
C SER A 321 9.72 6.75 3.64
N LYS A 322 8.92 7.80 3.85
CA LYS A 322 8.36 8.13 5.17
C LYS A 322 7.34 7.08 5.63
N ALA A 323 6.44 6.63 4.74
CA ALA A 323 5.51 5.54 5.00
C ALA A 323 6.24 4.27 5.43
N ASN A 324 7.30 3.88 4.72
CA ASN A 324 8.08 2.69 5.06
C ASN A 324 8.80 2.80 6.41
N SER A 325 9.25 4.00 6.79
CA SER A 325 9.79 4.24 8.14
C SER A 325 8.73 4.07 9.23
N ASP A 326 7.51 4.56 9.00
CA ASP A 326 6.42 4.48 9.96
C ASP A 326 5.85 3.06 10.06
N LEU A 327 5.63 2.40 8.92
CA LEU A 327 5.12 1.02 8.84
C LEU A 327 6.09 0.03 9.52
N ALA A 328 7.41 0.20 9.32
CA ALA A 328 8.42 -0.62 10.01
C ALA A 328 8.38 -0.40 11.53
N PHE A 329 8.37 0.86 11.98
CA PHE A 329 8.24 1.19 13.41
C PHE A 329 6.94 0.64 14.01
N LEU A 330 5.82 0.76 13.29
CA LEU A 330 4.53 0.26 13.73
C LEU A 330 4.56 -1.27 13.90
N ALA A 331 5.04 -2.01 12.89
CA ALA A 331 5.15 -3.47 12.92
C ALA A 331 6.01 -3.98 14.08
N ASP A 332 7.19 -3.38 14.26
CA ASP A 332 8.12 -3.73 15.36
C ASP A 332 7.55 -3.39 16.75
N TYR A 333 6.78 -2.30 16.86
CA TYR A 333 6.34 -1.79 18.17
C TYR A 333 5.04 -2.44 18.68
N VAL A 334 4.04 -2.65 17.81
CA VAL A 334 2.70 -3.12 18.27
C VAL A 334 2.68 -4.60 18.69
N THR A 335 3.69 -5.38 18.30
CA THR A 335 3.83 -6.81 18.58
C THR A 335 4.47 -7.11 19.94
N THR A 336 5.00 -6.10 20.65
CA THR A 336 5.66 -6.27 21.95
C THR A 336 4.94 -5.52 23.07
N SER A 337 4.50 -6.25 24.10
CA SER A 337 3.87 -5.66 25.30
C SER A 337 4.34 -6.35 26.58
N ARG A 338 4.42 -5.62 27.70
CA ARG A 338 4.91 -6.14 28.98
C ARG A 338 3.82 -6.94 29.70
N LEU A 339 4.10 -8.21 29.99
CA LEU A 339 3.18 -9.14 30.66
C LEU A 339 1.83 -9.25 29.90
N GLN A 340 0.68 -9.12 30.58
CA GLN A 340 -0.64 -9.25 29.96
C GLN A 340 -1.12 -8.00 29.19
N ARG A 341 -0.50 -6.84 29.42
CA ARG A 341 -0.27 -5.71 28.48
C ARG A 341 0.28 -4.51 29.26
N ASP A 342 0.93 -3.61 28.53
CA ASP A 342 1.04 -2.21 28.89
C ASP A 342 0.41 -1.33 27.81
N LEU A 343 0.15 -0.06 28.12
CA LEU A 343 -0.71 0.83 27.32
C LEU A 343 0.05 1.68 26.28
N SER A 344 1.35 1.46 26.06
CA SER A 344 2.12 2.31 25.13
C SER A 344 1.70 2.12 23.66
N ASP A 345 1.13 0.96 23.33
CA ASP A 345 0.57 0.64 22.01
C ASP A 345 -0.62 1.54 21.63
N SER A 346 -1.44 1.96 22.60
CA SER A 346 -2.66 2.74 22.39
C SER A 346 -2.39 4.09 21.72
N THR A 347 -1.32 4.79 22.10
CA THR A 347 -0.94 6.04 21.43
C THR A 347 -0.21 5.82 20.10
N VAL A 348 0.45 4.67 19.92
CA VAL A 348 1.17 4.31 18.69
C VAL A 348 0.18 3.93 17.58
N LYS A 349 -0.82 3.09 17.87
CA LYS A 349 -1.87 2.65 16.93
C LYS A 349 -2.67 3.80 16.31
N ARG A 350 -2.74 4.96 16.96
CA ARG A 350 -3.35 6.20 16.41
C ARG A 350 -2.57 6.82 15.23
N ASN A 351 -1.35 6.36 14.96
CA ASN A 351 -0.52 6.84 13.85
C ASN A 351 -0.61 5.95 12.59
N VAL A 352 -1.34 4.83 12.62
CA VAL A 352 -1.52 3.95 11.45
C VAL A 352 -2.10 4.73 10.26
N GLY A 353 -3.08 5.59 10.51
CA GLY A 353 -3.66 6.48 9.51
C GLY A 353 -2.66 7.45 8.87
N ALA A 354 -1.65 7.91 9.61
CA ALA A 354 -0.60 8.78 9.08
C ALA A 354 0.37 8.02 8.14
N ALA A 355 0.70 6.78 8.48
CA ALA A 355 1.47 5.90 7.59
C ALA A 355 0.71 5.59 6.29
N PHE A 356 -0.59 5.33 6.38
CA PHE A 356 -1.47 5.10 5.22
C PHE A 356 -1.64 6.36 4.36
N ALA A 357 -1.71 7.54 4.99
CA ALA A 357 -1.75 8.81 4.28
C ALA A 357 -0.48 9.08 3.48
N HIS A 358 0.70 8.75 4.02
CA HIS A 358 1.95 8.79 3.26
C HIS A 358 1.98 7.76 2.11
N CYS A 359 1.44 6.55 2.28
CA CYS A 359 1.28 5.59 1.18
C CYS A 359 0.41 6.19 0.06
N LEU A 360 -0.76 6.71 0.40
CA LEU A 360 -1.73 7.28 -0.54
C LEU A 360 -1.19 8.51 -1.29
N ILE A 361 -0.46 9.40 -0.61
CA ILE A 361 0.22 10.51 -1.28
C ILE A 361 1.25 9.98 -2.27
N GLY A 362 2.00 8.94 -1.91
CA GLY A 362 2.93 8.26 -2.82
C GLY A 362 2.24 7.69 -4.04
N TYR A 363 1.27 6.80 -3.85
CA TYR A 363 0.57 6.12 -4.95
C TYR A 363 -0.03 7.11 -5.95
N THR A 364 -0.78 8.10 -5.44
CA THR A 364 -1.38 9.12 -6.30
C THR A 364 -0.35 10.08 -6.92
N LYS A 365 0.88 10.16 -6.39
CA LYS A 365 1.97 10.97 -6.97
C LYS A 365 2.77 10.22 -8.03
N THR A 366 3.01 8.92 -7.86
CA THR A 366 3.54 8.09 -8.94
C THR A 366 2.55 8.08 -10.12
N ALA A 367 1.24 8.00 -9.86
CA ALA A 367 0.20 8.10 -10.91
C ALA A 367 0.23 9.45 -11.64
N ASP A 368 0.20 10.59 -10.93
CA ASP A 368 0.33 11.92 -11.56
C ASP A 368 1.62 12.04 -12.42
N GLY A 369 2.68 11.31 -12.04
CA GLY A 369 3.95 11.29 -12.75
C GLY A 369 3.89 10.45 -14.03
N LEU A 370 3.28 9.26 -13.95
CA LEU A 370 3.08 8.34 -15.08
C LEU A 370 2.17 8.94 -16.17
N GLU A 371 1.07 9.60 -15.78
CA GLU A 371 0.16 10.28 -16.71
C GLU A 371 0.85 11.36 -17.57
N LYS A 372 1.93 11.96 -17.07
CA LYS A 372 2.63 13.09 -17.71
C LYS A 372 3.78 12.68 -18.63
N VAL A 373 4.34 11.48 -18.45
CA VAL A 373 5.58 11.07 -19.14
C VAL A 373 5.31 10.28 -20.41
N VAL A 374 6.13 10.54 -21.43
CA VAL A 374 6.09 9.83 -22.72
C VAL A 374 7.51 9.46 -23.14
N PRO A 375 7.77 8.20 -23.58
CA PRO A 375 9.05 7.79 -24.14
C PRO A 375 9.49 8.66 -25.32
N ASN A 376 10.74 9.09 -25.29
CA ASN A 376 11.38 9.84 -26.35
C ASN A 376 12.15 8.87 -27.26
N GLU A 377 11.42 8.26 -28.19
CA GLU A 377 11.94 7.26 -29.12
C GLU A 377 13.14 7.76 -29.94
N GLU A 378 13.17 9.06 -30.30
CA GLU A 378 14.30 9.66 -31.03
C GLU A 378 15.60 9.64 -30.21
N VAL A 379 15.53 9.93 -28.91
CA VAL A 379 16.70 9.91 -28.02
C VAL A 379 17.14 8.47 -27.73
N MET A 380 16.20 7.56 -27.44
CA MET A 380 16.52 6.14 -27.21
C MET A 380 17.17 5.50 -28.44
N ALA A 381 16.68 5.80 -29.65
CA ALA A 381 17.25 5.31 -30.90
C ALA A 381 18.63 5.91 -31.19
N LEU A 382 18.87 7.17 -30.83
CA LEU A 382 20.18 7.81 -30.99
C LEU A 382 21.23 7.19 -30.05
N ASP A 383 20.93 7.04 -28.76
CA ASP A 383 21.82 6.42 -27.78
C ASP A 383 22.22 4.99 -28.19
N LEU A 384 21.26 4.22 -28.72
CA LEU A 384 21.53 2.88 -29.28
C LEU A 384 22.42 2.93 -30.52
N ALA A 385 22.25 3.92 -31.40
CA ALA A 385 23.08 4.09 -32.60
C ALA A 385 24.51 4.57 -32.27
N GLU A 386 24.67 5.35 -31.21
CA GLU A 386 25.97 5.85 -30.72
C GLU A 386 26.73 4.82 -29.86
N THR A 387 26.09 3.70 -29.47
CA THR A 387 26.69 2.65 -28.63
C THR A 387 26.74 1.26 -29.32
N PRO A 388 27.47 1.09 -30.43
CA PRO A 388 27.48 -0.16 -31.19
C PRO A 388 28.17 -1.33 -30.47
N GLU A 389 29.03 -1.08 -29.48
CA GLU A 389 29.77 -2.13 -28.74
C GLU A 389 28.86 -3.15 -28.02
N VAL A 390 27.59 -2.80 -27.75
CA VAL A 390 26.63 -3.70 -27.08
C VAL A 390 26.31 -4.95 -27.89
N ILE A 391 26.48 -4.94 -29.23
CA ILE A 391 26.33 -6.16 -30.05
C ILE A 391 27.49 -7.14 -29.85
N GLY A 392 28.57 -6.73 -29.18
CA GLY A 392 29.72 -7.58 -28.92
C GLY A 392 29.39 -8.87 -28.17
N GLU A 393 28.35 -8.86 -27.32
CA GLU A 393 27.83 -10.07 -26.67
C GLU A 393 27.23 -11.05 -27.69
N ALA A 394 26.39 -10.57 -28.60
CA ALA A 394 25.81 -11.37 -29.68
C ALA A 394 26.91 -11.97 -30.57
N VAL A 395 27.86 -11.14 -31.00
CA VAL A 395 29.00 -11.56 -31.83
C VAL A 395 29.78 -12.68 -31.16
N GLN A 396 30.26 -12.52 -29.92
CA GLN A 396 31.01 -13.61 -29.27
C GLN A 396 30.16 -14.88 -29.09
N THR A 397 28.84 -14.77 -28.96
CA THR A 397 27.95 -15.90 -28.71
C THR A 397 27.71 -16.70 -29.99
N ILE A 398 27.51 -16.02 -31.12
CA ILE A 398 27.44 -16.64 -32.46
C ILE A 398 28.78 -17.31 -32.79
N LEU A 399 29.92 -16.65 -32.57
CA LEU A 399 31.23 -17.25 -32.83
C LEU A 399 31.51 -18.48 -31.94
N ARG A 400 31.05 -18.48 -30.68
CA ARG A 400 31.10 -19.67 -29.81
C ARG A 400 30.21 -20.81 -30.31
N ARG A 401 29.06 -20.52 -30.93
CA ARG A 401 28.19 -21.51 -31.58
C ARG A 401 28.93 -22.24 -32.72
N GLU A 402 29.71 -21.48 -33.51
CA GLU A 402 30.58 -22.03 -34.57
C GLU A 402 31.90 -22.64 -34.07
N GLY A 403 32.11 -22.71 -32.74
CA GLY A 403 33.30 -23.34 -32.16
C GLY A 403 34.58 -22.50 -32.16
N GLN A 404 34.50 -21.19 -32.43
CA GLN A 404 35.64 -20.28 -32.33
C GLN A 404 36.03 -20.07 -30.85
N GLU A 405 37.14 -20.67 -30.42
CA GLU A 405 37.57 -20.66 -29.01
C GLU A 405 37.98 -19.26 -28.50
N ASP A 406 38.48 -18.39 -29.39
CA ASP A 406 39.01 -17.05 -29.10
C ASP A 406 38.01 -15.90 -29.33
N ALA A 407 36.72 -16.24 -29.52
CA ALA A 407 35.64 -15.29 -29.83
C ALA A 407 35.55 -14.07 -28.89
N TYR A 408 35.68 -14.30 -27.57
CA TYR A 408 35.63 -13.24 -26.57
C TYR A 408 36.86 -12.34 -26.63
N GLU A 409 38.04 -12.93 -26.79
CA GLU A 409 39.32 -12.24 -26.92
C GLU A 409 39.33 -11.32 -28.16
N ARG A 410 38.75 -11.75 -29.28
CA ARG A 410 38.58 -10.92 -30.49
C ARG A 410 37.68 -9.72 -30.27
N VAL A 411 36.45 -9.94 -29.79
CA VAL A 411 35.50 -8.84 -29.49
C VAL A 411 36.09 -7.87 -28.46
N LYS A 412 36.79 -8.37 -27.45
CA LYS A 412 37.46 -7.57 -26.43
C LYS A 412 38.64 -6.77 -26.97
N ALA A 413 39.38 -7.28 -27.95
CA ALA A 413 40.45 -6.55 -28.62
C ALA A 413 39.91 -5.41 -29.50
N LEU A 414 38.70 -5.57 -30.04
CA LEU A 414 37.97 -4.52 -30.75
C LEU A 414 37.46 -3.44 -29.78
N THR A 415 36.68 -3.83 -28.76
CA THR A 415 35.87 -2.93 -27.92
C THR A 415 36.56 -2.31 -26.72
N ARG A 416 37.63 -2.90 -26.19
CA ARG A 416 38.14 -2.48 -24.86
C ARG A 416 38.90 -1.15 -24.91
N GLY A 417 38.25 -0.08 -24.46
CA GLY A 417 38.86 1.24 -24.28
C GLY A 417 39.12 1.99 -25.58
N LYS A 418 38.25 1.75 -26.57
CA LYS A 418 38.21 2.44 -27.86
C LYS A 418 36.77 2.82 -28.14
N ASP A 419 36.56 3.92 -28.83
CA ASP A 419 35.28 4.22 -29.48
C ASP A 419 35.19 3.27 -30.69
N VAL A 420 34.11 2.50 -30.80
CA VAL A 420 33.88 1.51 -31.87
C VAL A 420 32.74 1.98 -32.75
N THR A 421 32.77 1.61 -34.03
CA THR A 421 31.68 1.83 -34.98
C THR A 421 31.10 0.49 -35.47
N LEU A 422 29.91 0.52 -36.08
CA LEU A 422 29.39 -0.65 -36.81
C LEU A 422 30.25 -1.04 -38.02
N GLU A 423 31.12 -0.15 -38.52
CA GLU A 423 32.07 -0.45 -39.59
C GLU A 423 33.24 -1.29 -39.06
N ASP A 424 33.78 -0.98 -37.89
CA ASP A 424 34.82 -1.79 -37.21
C ASP A 424 34.35 -3.23 -36.93
N PHE A 425 33.06 -3.43 -36.64
CA PHE A 425 32.47 -4.77 -36.51
C PHE A 425 32.34 -5.49 -37.85
N ARG A 426 32.00 -4.78 -38.94
CA ARG A 426 31.94 -5.37 -40.29
C ARG A 426 33.32 -5.80 -40.78
N ASP A 427 34.33 -4.98 -40.56
CA ASP A 427 35.73 -5.32 -40.86
C ASP A 427 36.16 -6.57 -40.08
N LEU A 428 35.77 -6.70 -38.80
CA LEU A 428 35.99 -7.93 -38.03
C LEU A 428 35.27 -9.13 -38.65
N PHE A 429 34.03 -8.97 -39.15
CA PHE A 429 33.25 -10.07 -39.71
C PHE A 429 33.82 -10.60 -41.03
N ASP A 430 34.37 -9.72 -41.87
CA ASP A 430 34.96 -10.07 -43.17
C ASP A 430 36.28 -10.86 -43.01
N ASP A 431 36.94 -10.77 -41.85
CA ASP A 431 38.15 -11.52 -41.46
C ASP A 431 37.85 -12.87 -40.75
N LEU A 432 36.58 -13.30 -40.63
CA LEU A 432 36.20 -14.55 -39.96
C LEU A 432 36.22 -15.77 -40.90
N ASP A 433 36.68 -16.89 -40.36
CA ASP A 433 36.57 -18.22 -40.98
C ASP A 433 35.27 -18.89 -40.46
N VAL A 434 34.14 -18.48 -41.03
CA VAL A 434 32.78 -18.99 -40.75
C VAL A 434 31.99 -19.12 -42.06
N ASP A 435 30.90 -19.88 -42.06
CA ASP A 435 30.04 -20.05 -43.24
C ASP A 435 29.32 -18.73 -43.63
N GLU A 436 28.92 -18.61 -44.90
CA GLU A 436 28.38 -17.38 -45.49
C GLU A 436 27.06 -16.93 -44.83
N ASP A 437 26.21 -17.87 -44.43
CA ASP A 437 24.97 -17.62 -43.69
C ASP A 437 25.20 -17.10 -42.26
N VAL A 438 26.27 -17.55 -41.59
CA VAL A 438 26.71 -16.98 -40.30
C VAL A 438 27.25 -15.55 -40.49
N THR A 439 27.94 -15.28 -41.60
CA THR A 439 28.40 -13.92 -41.94
C THR A 439 27.22 -12.98 -42.21
N GLU A 440 26.17 -13.46 -42.87
CA GLU A 440 24.91 -12.70 -43.03
C GLU A 440 24.21 -12.44 -41.69
N GLU A 441 24.13 -13.43 -40.79
CA GLU A 441 23.57 -13.28 -39.43
C GLU A 441 24.33 -12.20 -38.63
N LEU A 442 25.67 -12.25 -38.62
CA LEU A 442 26.50 -11.26 -37.93
C LEU A 442 26.33 -9.85 -38.52
N ARG A 443 26.30 -9.72 -39.86
CA ARG A 443 26.09 -8.43 -40.55
C ARG A 443 24.68 -7.85 -40.35
N ALA A 444 23.70 -8.66 -39.96
CA ALA A 444 22.35 -8.22 -39.63
C ALA A 444 22.22 -7.64 -38.20
N LEU A 445 23.22 -7.83 -37.34
CA LEU A 445 23.22 -7.28 -35.98
C LEU A 445 23.27 -5.75 -35.98
N ALA A 446 22.35 -5.14 -35.23
CA ALA A 446 22.35 -3.73 -34.90
C ALA A 446 21.79 -3.54 -33.47
N PRO A 447 22.26 -2.56 -32.67
CA PRO A 447 21.79 -2.34 -31.30
C PRO A 447 20.26 -2.27 -31.18
N ALA A 448 19.59 -1.49 -32.04
CA ALA A 448 18.13 -1.35 -32.02
C ALA A 448 17.36 -2.65 -32.34
N GLY A 449 17.99 -3.63 -33.01
CA GLY A 449 17.42 -4.96 -33.28
C GLY A 449 17.83 -6.03 -32.26
N TYR A 450 18.79 -5.74 -31.37
CA TYR A 450 19.34 -6.70 -30.41
C TYR A 450 18.61 -6.63 -29.05
N THR A 451 17.28 -6.63 -29.08
CA THR A 451 16.40 -6.59 -27.89
C THR A 451 15.92 -7.98 -27.45
N GLY A 452 16.29 -9.03 -28.17
CA GLY A 452 15.96 -10.42 -27.85
C GLY A 452 14.46 -10.67 -27.79
N LEU A 453 13.98 -11.23 -26.67
CA LEU A 453 12.56 -11.54 -26.46
C LEU A 453 11.82 -10.42 -25.68
N ALA A 454 12.38 -9.21 -25.56
CA ALA A 454 11.80 -8.14 -24.73
C ALA A 454 10.34 -7.85 -25.07
N ASP A 455 10.00 -7.75 -26.36
CA ASP A 455 8.64 -7.59 -26.85
C ASP A 455 7.72 -8.77 -26.46
N GLU A 456 8.16 -10.01 -26.68
CA GLU A 456 7.39 -11.21 -26.36
C GLU A 456 7.10 -11.33 -24.85
N LEU A 457 8.08 -10.99 -24.01
CA LEU A 457 7.99 -11.04 -22.54
C LEU A 457 6.94 -10.09 -21.96
N VAL A 458 6.55 -9.02 -22.66
CA VAL A 458 5.41 -8.18 -22.24
C VAL A 458 4.10 -9.00 -22.21
N GLY A 459 3.98 -10.03 -23.06
CA GLY A 459 2.84 -10.95 -23.08
C GLY A 459 2.71 -11.84 -21.84
N ASP A 460 3.77 -11.98 -21.02
CA ASP A 460 3.70 -12.75 -19.77
C ASP A 460 2.95 -12.02 -18.64
N LEU A 461 2.59 -10.74 -18.81
CA LEU A 461 1.69 -10.02 -17.89
C LEU A 461 0.27 -10.59 -17.81
N GLU A 462 -0.10 -11.46 -18.76
CA GLU A 462 -1.44 -12.03 -18.92
C GLU A 462 -1.55 -13.47 -18.39
N ARG A 463 -0.46 -13.99 -17.79
CA ARG A 463 -0.33 -15.34 -17.22
C ARG A 463 -0.32 -15.33 -15.69
#